data_AF-A0A1W9N892-F1
#
_entry.id   AF-A0A1W9N892-F1
#
_cell.length_a   1.000
_cell.length_b   1.000
_cell.length_c   1.000
_cell.angle_alpha   90.00
_cell.angle_beta   90.00
_cell.angle_gamma   90.00
#
_symmetry.space_group_name_H-M   'P 1'
#
loop_
_entity.id
_entity.type
_entity.pdbx_description
1 polymer ?
#
loop_
_entity_poly.entity_id
_entity_poly.type
_entity_poly.pdbx_seq_one_letter_code
_entity_poly.pdbx_strand_id
1 'polypeptide(L)'
;NPPRARGLKEASEELEYLKMSDEERRQYERFIEKRRYDATMYESTYVKGWNEGEQKSKQETAKSLKKFGIAVEIISESTGLTAEEIEKL
;
A
#
# COMPACT_ATOMS: atom_id res chain seq x y z
N ASN A 1 -7.12 -4.90 -47.13
CA ASN A 1 -6.89 -4.64 -45.69
C ASN A 1 -5.87 -3.52 -45.54
N PRO A 2 -6.27 -2.29 -45.18
CA PRO A 2 -5.30 -1.23 -44.96
C PRO A 2 -4.54 -1.49 -43.65
N PRO A 3 -3.27 -1.06 -43.55
CA PRO A 3 -2.40 -1.37 -42.43
C PRO A 3 -2.83 -0.59 -41.17
N ARG A 4 -3.14 -1.29 -40.08
CA ARG A 4 -3.23 -0.70 -38.73
C ARG A 4 -1.80 -0.36 -38.26
N ALA A 5 -1.29 0.79 -38.70
CA ALA A 5 -0.01 1.31 -38.24
C ALA A 5 -0.15 1.79 -36.79
N ARG A 6 0.74 1.36 -35.88
CA ARG A 6 0.70 1.70 -34.45
C ARG A 6 0.65 3.21 -34.18
N GLY A 7 1.31 4.03 -35.01
CA GLY A 7 1.32 5.49 -34.89
C GLY A 7 -0.02 6.19 -35.16
N LEU A 8 -1.00 5.52 -35.79
CA LEU A 8 -2.36 6.07 -35.95
C LEU A 8 -3.12 6.14 -34.62
N LYS A 9 -2.80 5.24 -33.68
CA LYS A 9 -3.47 5.19 -32.38
C LYS A 9 -2.90 6.23 -31.42
N GLU A 10 -1.57 6.35 -31.39
CA GLU A 10 -0.87 7.39 -30.62
C GLU A 10 -1.25 8.79 -31.13
N ALA A 11 -1.28 9.00 -32.45
CA ALA A 11 -1.72 10.27 -33.03
C ALA A 11 -3.21 10.56 -32.78
N SER A 12 -4.08 9.54 -32.65
CA SER A 12 -5.49 9.77 -32.30
C SER A 12 -5.66 10.18 -30.84
N GLU A 13 -4.90 9.55 -29.93
CA GLU A 13 -4.89 9.87 -28.50
C GLU A 13 -4.34 11.30 -28.27
N GLU A 14 -3.27 11.70 -28.98
CA GLU A 14 -2.74 13.06 -28.95
C GLU A 14 -3.73 14.10 -29.51
N LEU A 15 -4.39 13.78 -30.63
CA LEU A 15 -5.37 14.67 -31.25
C LEU A 15 -6.63 14.83 -30.39
N GLU A 16 -7.05 13.78 -29.69
CA GLU A 16 -8.20 13.82 -28.76
C GLU A 16 -7.86 14.65 -27.52
N TYR A 17 -6.64 14.55 -26.99
CA TYR A 17 -6.13 15.42 -25.93
C TYR A 17 -6.03 16.90 -26.36
N LEU A 18 -5.64 17.15 -27.62
CA LEU A 18 -5.60 18.49 -28.21
C LEU A 18 -7.00 19.08 -28.49
N LYS A 19 -8.02 18.23 -28.70
CA LYS A 19 -9.41 18.63 -28.92
C LYS A 19 -10.22 18.86 -27.65
N MET A 20 -9.74 18.41 -26.50
CA MET A 20 -10.37 18.70 -25.20
C MET A 20 -10.28 20.20 -24.92
N SER A 21 -11.42 20.78 -24.54
CA SER A 21 -11.48 22.10 -23.96
C SER A 21 -10.71 22.16 -22.63
N ASP A 22 -10.28 23.36 -22.22
CA ASP A 22 -9.62 23.53 -20.93
C ASP A 22 -10.50 23.07 -19.76
N GLU A 23 -11.83 23.10 -19.92
CA GLU A 23 -12.80 22.55 -18.99
C GLU A 23 -12.66 21.03 -18.83
N GLU A 24 -12.62 20.31 -19.95
CA GLU A 24 -12.50 18.85 -19.99
C GLU A 24 -11.14 18.37 -19.50
N ARG A 25 -10.05 19.09 -19.82
CA ARG A 25 -8.72 18.81 -19.28
C ARG A 25 -8.69 18.94 -17.76
N ARG A 26 -9.26 20.01 -17.21
CA ARG A 26 -9.37 20.19 -15.75
C ARG A 26 -10.20 19.09 -15.08
N GLN A 27 -11.27 18.63 -15.72
CA GLN A 27 -12.08 17.53 -15.20
C GLN A 27 -11.33 16.20 -15.23
N TYR A 28 -10.59 15.93 -16.30
CA TYR A 28 -9.74 14.75 -16.43
C TYR A 28 -8.60 14.74 -15.39
N GLU A 29 -7.91 15.86 -15.21
CA GLU A 29 -6.87 16.01 -14.19
C GLU A 29 -7.40 15.77 -12.77
N ARG A 30 -8.54 16.38 -12.41
CA ARG A 30 -9.21 16.13 -11.12
C ARG A 30 -9.57 14.66 -10.92
N PHE A 31 -10.01 14.00 -11.98
CA PHE A 31 -10.36 12.58 -11.93
C PHE A 31 -9.15 11.68 -11.70
N ILE A 32 -8.04 11.96 -12.39
CA ILE A 32 -6.76 11.26 -12.17
C ILE A 32 -6.23 11.53 -10.76
N GLU A 33 -6.28 12.77 -10.29
CA GLU A 33 -5.84 13.15 -8.95
C GLU A 33 -6.66 12.44 -7.86
N LYS A 34 -7.99 12.42 -8.00
CA LYS A 34 -8.88 11.69 -7.09
C LYS A 34 -8.52 10.21 -7.04
N ARG A 35 -8.30 9.56 -8.18
CA ARG A 35 -7.90 8.14 -8.21
C ARG A 35 -6.56 7.89 -7.53
N ARG A 36 -5.59 8.77 -7.74
CA ARG A 36 -4.29 8.68 -7.07
C ARG A 36 -4.44 8.84 -5.56
N TYR A 37 -5.23 9.82 -5.12
CA TYR A 37 -5.51 10.05 -3.71
C TYR A 37 -6.20 8.83 -3.07
N ASP A 38 -7.23 8.28 -3.72
CA ASP A 38 -7.95 7.11 -3.25
C ASP A 38 -7.02 5.88 -3.16
N ALA A 39 -6.13 5.68 -4.14
CA ALA A 39 -5.13 4.61 -4.14
C ALA A 39 -4.09 4.79 -3.02
N THR A 40 -3.52 5.98 -2.86
CA THR A 40 -2.57 6.31 -1.79
C THR A 40 -3.22 6.17 -0.42
N MET A 41 -4.46 6.60 -0.26
CA MET A 41 -5.18 6.49 1.01
C MET A 41 -5.47 5.03 1.33
N TYR A 42 -5.91 4.23 0.36
CA TYR A 42 -6.14 2.80 0.55
C TYR A 42 -4.84 2.08 0.92
N GLU A 43 -3.76 2.30 0.16
CA GLU A 43 -2.46 1.69 0.43
C GLU A 43 -1.95 2.10 1.81
N SER A 44 -1.92 3.40 2.12
CA SER A 44 -1.39 3.87 3.41
C SER A 44 -2.22 3.43 4.61
N THR A 45 -3.56 3.51 4.56
CA THR A 45 -4.41 3.16 5.70
C THR A 45 -4.51 1.65 5.91
N TYR A 46 -4.69 0.89 4.85
CA TYR A 46 -4.81 -0.57 4.94
C TYR A 46 -3.47 -1.21 5.32
N VAL A 47 -2.37 -0.84 4.64
CA VAL A 47 -1.05 -1.41 4.92
C VAL A 47 -0.59 -1.03 6.32
N LYS A 48 -0.79 0.23 6.74
CA LYS A 48 -0.44 0.66 8.10
C LYS A 48 -1.27 -0.09 9.14
N GLY A 49 -2.59 -0.19 8.97
CA GLY A 49 -3.46 -0.90 9.90
C GLY A 49 -3.12 -2.39 10.00
N TRP A 50 -2.81 -3.04 8.88
CA TRP A 50 -2.37 -4.43 8.84
C TRP A 50 -1.05 -4.63 9.60
N ASN A 51 -0.04 -3.82 9.28
CA ASN A 51 1.28 -3.90 9.90
C ASN A 51 1.21 -3.62 11.41
N GLU A 52 0.43 -2.62 11.84
CA GLU A 52 0.21 -2.34 13.25
C GLU A 52 -0.50 -3.49 13.98
N GLY A 53 -1.48 -4.13 13.33
CA GLY A 53 -2.18 -5.29 13.87
C GLY A 53 -1.26 -6.49 14.05
N GLU A 54 -0.45 -6.80 13.04
CA GLU A 54 0.53 -7.89 13.08
C GLU A 54 1.55 -7.67 14.20
N GLN A 55 2.08 -6.45 14.33
CA GLN A 55 3.04 -6.12 15.38
C GLN A 55 2.43 -6.19 16.78
N LYS A 56 1.21 -5.67 16.98
CA LYS A 56 0.51 -5.77 18.26
C LYS A 56 0.28 -7.22 18.65
N SER A 57 -0.16 -8.06 17.71
CA SER A 57 -0.39 -9.48 17.96
C SER A 57 0.89 -10.19 18.42
N LYS A 58 2.04 -9.96 17.74
CA LYS A 58 3.33 -10.52 18.15
C LYS A 58 3.72 -10.08 19.57
N GLN A 59 3.54 -8.81 19.89
CA GLN A 59 3.84 -8.26 21.22
C GLN A 59 2.93 -8.83 22.31
N GLU A 60 1.63 -8.97 22.06
CA GLU A 60 0.69 -9.56 23.03
C GLU A 60 1.00 -11.04 23.29
N THR A 61 1.32 -11.81 22.25
CA THR A 61 1.76 -13.19 22.38
C THR A 61 3.05 -13.27 23.18
N ALA A 62 4.06 -12.45 22.87
CA ALA A 62 5.32 -12.43 23.61
C ALA A 62 5.13 -12.05 25.09
N LYS A 63 4.31 -11.04 25.39
CA LYS A 63 3.95 -10.66 26.77
C LYS A 63 3.31 -11.80 27.54
N SER A 64 2.36 -12.49 26.91
CA SER A 64 1.69 -13.65 27.52
C SER A 64 2.70 -14.75 27.84
N LEU A 65 3.53 -15.15 26.86
CA LEU A 65 4.54 -16.20 27.04
C LEU A 65 5.58 -15.83 28.12
N LYS A 66 6.04 -14.57 28.14
CA LYS A 66 6.95 -14.05 29.17
C LYS A 66 6.33 -14.14 30.56
N LYS A 67 5.05 -13.80 30.69
CA LYS A 67 4.29 -13.94 31.95
C LYS A 67 4.20 -15.40 32.43
N PHE A 68 4.18 -16.36 31.51
CA PHE A 68 4.22 -17.80 31.84
C PHE A 68 5.62 -18.32 32.14
N GLY A 69 6.66 -17.47 32.09
CA GLY A 69 8.03 -17.86 32.38
C GLY A 69 8.70 -18.66 31.27
N ILE A 70 8.20 -18.56 30.04
CA ILE A 70 8.83 -19.16 28.86
C ILE A 70 10.15 -18.43 28.58
N ALA A 71 11.18 -19.20 28.19
CA ALA A 71 12.50 -18.66 27.87
C ALA A 71 12.43 -17.68 26.68
N VAL A 72 13.22 -16.61 26.76
CA VAL A 72 13.23 -15.52 25.76
C VAL A 72 13.58 -16.03 24.38
N GLU A 73 14.45 -17.03 24.28
CA GLU A 73 14.84 -17.68 23.03
C GLU A 73 13.64 -18.34 22.34
N ILE A 74 12.79 -19.06 23.11
CA ILE A 74 11.59 -19.73 22.59
C ILE A 74 10.54 -18.69 22.17
N ILE A 75 10.41 -17.60 22.94
CA ILE A 75 9.51 -16.49 22.60
C ILE A 75 9.96 -15.83 21.31
N SER A 76 11.27 -15.62 21.14
CA SER A 76 11.88 -15.03 19.95
C SER A 76 11.61 -15.88 18.71
N GLU A 77 11.84 -17.19 18.80
CA GLU A 77 11.55 -18.13 17.71
C GLU A 77 10.06 -18.19 17.35
N SER A 78 9.17 -18.12 18.35
CA SER A 78 7.72 -18.26 18.16
C SER A 78 7.06 -16.98 17.61
N THR A 79 7.58 -15.80 17.96
CA THR A 79 6.96 -14.51 17.63
C THR A 79 7.70 -13.73 16.53
N GLY A 80 8.95 -14.12 16.25
CA GLY A 80 9.85 -13.39 15.36
C GLY A 80 10.36 -12.06 15.91
N LEU A 81 10.10 -11.77 17.19
CA LEU A 81 10.65 -10.61 17.89
C LEU A 81 12.08 -10.91 18.35
N THR A 82 12.93 -9.89 18.38
CA THR A 82 14.28 -9.99 18.93
C THR A 82 14.23 -10.11 20.46
N ALA A 83 15.29 -10.69 21.03
CA ALA A 83 15.43 -10.77 22.49
C ALA A 83 15.35 -9.37 23.15
N GLU A 84 15.94 -8.34 22.53
CA GLU A 84 15.85 -6.97 23.04
C GLU A 84 14.42 -6.42 23.06
N GLU A 85 13.63 -6.71 22.03
CA GLU A 85 12.22 -6.32 21.99
C GLU A 85 11.44 -7.03 23.08
N ILE A 86 11.67 -8.34 23.27
CA ILE A 86 10.98 -9.15 24.29
C ILE A 86 11.35 -8.70 25.70
N GLU A 87 12.60 -8.31 25.96
CA GLU A 87 13.03 -7.80 27.26
C GLU A 87 12.36 -6.46 27.61
N LYS A 88 12.07 -5.62 26.61
CA LYS A 88 11.38 -4.33 26.76
C LYS A 88 9.85 -4.45 26.92
N LEU A 89 9.25 -5.63 26.68
CA LEU A 89 7.82 -5.90 26.85
C LEU A 89 7.43 -6.18 28.30
#